data_AF-A0A3B8XL48-F1
#
_entry.id   AF-A0A3B8XL48-F1
#
_cell.length_a   1.000
_cell.length_b   1.000
_cell.length_c   1.000
_cell.angle_alpha   90.00
_cell.angle_beta   90.00
_cell.angle_gamma   90.00
#
_symmetry.space_group_name_H-M   'P 1'
#
loop_
_entity.id
_entity.type
_entity.pdbx_description
1 polymer ?
#
loop_
_entity_poly.entity_id
_entity_poly.type
_entity_poly.pdbx_seq_one_letter_code
_entity_poly.pdbx_strand_id
1 'polypeptide(L)'
;MVAEEPSADPKKVTELANNLESELARLIVGQKELLRDTVIALISGGHILLEGVPGLGKTMLVRSLGQALDLTFSRIQFTPDLMPADIVGTNIIREDSGRREFEYQHGPIFASLVLADEVNRATPKTQSA
;
A
#
# COMPACT_ATOMS: atom_id res chain seq x y z
N MET A 1 -3.45 27.87 -16.08
CA MET A 1 -4.44 26.83 -16.43
C MET A 1 -4.79 26.13 -15.13
N VAL A 2 -5.94 26.45 -14.53
CA VAL A 2 -6.45 25.68 -13.40
C VAL A 2 -7.01 24.40 -14.03
N ALA A 3 -6.43 23.24 -13.72
CA ALA A 3 -7.00 21.97 -14.14
C ALA A 3 -8.44 21.91 -13.59
N GLU A 4 -9.43 21.62 -14.44
CA GLU A 4 -10.79 21.33 -13.96
C GLU A 4 -10.70 20.24 -12.91
N GLU A 5 -11.22 20.50 -11.72
CA GLU A 5 -11.29 19.48 -10.69
C GLU A 5 -12.16 18.34 -11.23
N PRO A 6 -11.70 17.08 -11.16
CA PRO A 6 -12.50 15.96 -11.58
C PRO A 6 -13.78 15.90 -10.73
N SER A 7 -14.91 16.23 -11.35
CA SER A 7 -16.22 16.12 -10.72
C SER A 7 -16.62 14.64 -10.69
N ALA A 8 -16.38 13.98 -9.56
CA ALA A 8 -16.88 12.63 -9.33
C ALA A 8 -18.36 12.68 -8.90
N ASP A 9 -19.22 11.94 -9.59
CA ASP A 9 -20.63 11.77 -9.19
C ASP A 9 -20.70 10.99 -7.87
N PRO A 10 -21.20 11.60 -6.77
CA PRO A 10 -21.22 10.94 -5.46
C PRO A 10 -21.97 9.60 -5.45
N LYS A 11 -23.00 9.44 -6.30
CA LYS A 11 -23.75 8.18 -6.39
C LYS A 11 -22.88 7.07 -6.97
N LYS A 12 -22.14 7.36 -8.05
CA LYS A 12 -21.23 6.39 -8.67
C LYS A 12 -20.11 5.97 -7.72
N VAL A 13 -19.57 6.93 -6.96
CA VAL A 13 -18.55 6.62 -5.93
C VAL A 13 -19.12 5.69 -4.86
N THR A 14 -20.33 5.97 -4.38
CA THR A 14 -21.01 5.14 -3.38
C THR A 14 -21.30 3.73 -3.90
N GLU A 15 -21.76 3.60 -5.14
CA GLU A 15 -22.00 2.30 -5.79
C GLU A 15 -20.70 1.51 -5.95
N LEU A 16 -19.62 2.15 -6.41
CA LEU A 16 -18.31 1.52 -6.55
C LEU A 16 -17.77 1.03 -5.20
N ALA A 17 -17.89 1.85 -4.15
CA ALA A 17 -17.48 1.50 -2.79
C ALA A 17 -18.26 0.27 -2.28
N ASN A 18 -19.59 0.25 -2.42
CA ASN A 18 -20.43 -0.87 -2.00
C ASN A 18 -20.11 -2.17 -2.78
N ASN A 19 -19.82 -2.06 -4.07
CA ASN A 19 -19.41 -3.21 -4.89
C ASN A 19 -18.06 -3.75 -4.43
N LEU A 20 -17.09 -2.87 -4.15
CA LEU A 20 -15.78 -3.26 -3.64
C LEU A 20 -15.89 -3.93 -2.25
N GLU A 21 -16.66 -3.36 -1.33
CA GLU A 21 -16.93 -3.97 -0.01
C GLU A 21 -17.53 -5.38 -0.17
N SER A 22 -18.47 -5.54 -1.11
CA SER A 22 -19.14 -6.82 -1.37
C SER A 22 -18.19 -7.88 -1.93
N GLU A 23 -17.27 -7.51 -2.82
CA GLU A 23 -16.24 -8.41 -3.34
C GLU A 23 -15.24 -8.82 -2.25
N LEU A 24 -14.76 -7.87 -1.45
CA LEU A 24 -13.84 -8.16 -0.34
C LEU A 24 -14.48 -9.05 0.73
N ALA A 25 -15.77 -8.89 0.99
CA ALA A 25 -16.53 -9.69 1.96
C ALA A 25 -16.65 -11.17 1.57
N ARG A 26 -16.43 -11.53 0.31
CA ARG A 26 -16.38 -12.94 -0.13
C ARG A 26 -15.10 -13.64 0.31
N LEU A 27 -14.01 -12.89 0.48
CA LEU A 27 -12.70 -13.41 0.85
C LEU A 27 -12.43 -13.28 2.36
N ILE A 28 -13.04 -12.28 3.00
CA ILE A 28 -12.83 -11.97 4.42
C ILE A 28 -14.16 -12.03 5.16
N VAL A 29 -14.34 -13.12 5.89
CA VAL A 29 -15.58 -13.40 6.63
C VAL A 29 -15.52 -12.75 8.01
N GLY A 30 -16.63 -12.11 8.42
CA GLY A 30 -16.81 -11.61 9.78
C GLY A 30 -16.16 -10.25 10.10
N GLN A 31 -15.56 -9.56 9.11
CA GLN A 31 -14.81 -8.31 9.30
C GLN A 31 -15.43 -7.11 8.55
N LYS A 32 -16.76 -6.97 8.56
CA LYS A 32 -17.45 -5.96 7.72
C LYS A 32 -17.00 -4.51 7.98
N GLU A 33 -16.81 -4.15 9.25
CA GLU A 33 -16.40 -2.80 9.64
C GLU A 33 -14.99 -2.49 9.14
N LEU A 34 -14.04 -3.41 9.33
CA LEU A 34 -12.68 -3.31 8.80
C LEU A 34 -12.67 -3.11 7.28
N LEU A 35 -13.50 -3.85 6.54
CA LEU A 35 -13.60 -3.71 5.09
C LEU A 35 -14.09 -2.31 4.71
N ARG A 36 -15.16 -1.84 5.36
CA ARG A 36 -15.73 -0.51 5.15
C ARG A 36 -14.72 0.60 5.43
N ASP A 37 -14.05 0.55 6.58
CA ASP A 37 -13.03 1.54 6.95
C ASP A 37 -11.84 1.53 5.98
N THR A 38 -11.48 0.34 5.49
CA THR A 38 -10.43 0.20 4.47
C THR A 38 -10.80 0.89 3.16
N VAL A 39 -12.04 0.70 2.70
CA VAL A 39 -12.55 1.35 1.48
C VAL A 39 -12.67 2.86 1.67
N ILE A 40 -13.13 3.33 2.83
CA ILE A 40 -13.19 4.77 3.17
C ILE A 40 -11.79 5.39 3.15
N ALA A 41 -10.82 4.76 3.81
CA ALA A 41 -9.45 5.23 3.85
C ALA A 41 -8.83 5.30 2.44
N LEU A 42 -9.09 4.29 1.61
CA LEU A 42 -8.61 4.27 0.23
C LEU A 42 -9.17 5.43 -0.60
N ILE A 43 -10.50 5.64 -0.56
CA ILE A 43 -11.16 6.70 -1.36
C ILE A 43 -10.78 8.09 -0.86
N SER A 44 -10.49 8.24 0.44
CA SER A 44 -10.03 9.51 1.02
C SER A 44 -8.52 9.77 0.86
N GLY A 45 -7.77 8.83 0.27
CA GLY A 45 -6.31 8.94 0.15
C GLY A 45 -5.58 8.84 1.48
N GLY A 46 -6.21 8.24 2.49
CA GLY A 46 -5.65 8.02 3.81
C GLY A 46 -4.80 6.74 3.94
N HIS A 47 -4.24 6.56 5.13
CA HIS A 47 -3.49 5.36 5.50
C HIS A 47 -4.16 4.65 6.68
N ILE A 48 -3.97 3.35 6.76
CA ILE A 48 -4.62 2.51 7.78
C ILE A 48 -3.54 1.88 8.66
N LEU A 49 -3.70 2.02 9.98
CA LEU A 49 -2.95 1.24 10.95
C LEU A 49 -3.77 0.01 11.35
N LEU A 50 -3.31 -1.17 10.93
CA LEU A 50 -3.99 -2.44 11.22
C LEU A 50 -3.45 -3.09 12.49
N GLU A 51 -4.06 -2.82 13.64
CA GLU A 51 -3.76 -3.49 14.90
C GLU A 51 -4.54 -4.81 15.06
N GLY A 52 -4.01 -5.78 15.81
CA GLY A 52 -4.68 -7.08 16.06
C GLY A 52 -3.75 -8.28 15.91
N VAL A 53 -4.21 -9.43 16.40
CA VAL A 53 -3.42 -10.66 16.48
C VAL A 53 -3.05 -11.22 15.09
N PRO A 54 -1.92 -11.95 14.97
CA PRO A 54 -1.56 -12.67 13.75
C PRO A 54 -2.67 -13.60 13.27
N GLY A 55 -2.81 -13.77 11.95
CA GLY A 55 -3.76 -14.72 11.36
C GLY A 55 -5.17 -14.19 11.08
N LEU A 56 -5.46 -12.91 11.37
CA LEU A 56 -6.77 -12.28 11.07
C LEU A 56 -6.96 -11.87 9.59
N GLY A 57 -6.14 -12.40 8.68
CA GLY A 57 -6.30 -12.12 7.25
C GLY A 57 -5.88 -10.72 6.79
N LYS A 58 -5.11 -9.94 7.57
CA LYS A 58 -4.63 -8.60 7.19
C LYS A 58 -3.86 -8.60 5.86
N THR A 59 -2.94 -9.55 5.68
CA THR A 59 -2.21 -9.71 4.42
C THR A 59 -3.15 -10.08 3.26
N MET A 60 -4.17 -10.90 3.53
CA MET A 60 -5.18 -11.27 2.54
C MET A 60 -6.04 -10.07 2.15
N LEU A 61 -6.41 -9.20 3.09
CA LEU A 61 -7.13 -7.96 2.84
C LEU A 61 -6.40 -7.08 1.84
N VAL A 62 -5.16 -6.73 2.14
CA VAL A 62 -4.41 -5.78 1.31
C VAL A 62 -4.12 -6.39 -0.07
N ARG A 63 -3.80 -7.69 -0.14
CA ARG A 63 -3.63 -8.39 -1.42
C ARG A 63 -4.92 -8.40 -2.26
N SER A 64 -6.06 -8.72 -1.63
CA SER A 64 -7.36 -8.80 -2.31
C SER A 64 -7.79 -7.43 -2.82
N LEU A 65 -7.52 -6.37 -2.05
CA LEU A 65 -7.76 -4.99 -2.45
C LEU A 65 -6.93 -4.61 -3.69
N GLY A 66 -5.64 -4.94 -3.69
CA GLY A 66 -4.77 -4.71 -4.84
C GLY A 66 -5.24 -5.43 -6.10
N GLN A 67 -5.70 -6.68 -5.96
CA GLN A 67 -6.25 -7.46 -7.08
C GLN A 67 -7.60 -6.92 -7.58
N ALA A 68 -8.50 -6.54 -6.69
CA ALA A 68 -9.83 -6.04 -7.06
C ALA A 68 -9.78 -4.71 -7.83
N LEU A 69 -8.70 -3.94 -7.64
CA LEU A 69 -8.53 -2.60 -8.20
C LEU A 69 -7.40 -2.49 -9.23
N ASP A 70 -6.76 -3.61 -9.59
CA ASP A 70 -5.60 -3.67 -10.49
C ASP A 70 -4.47 -2.69 -10.08
N LEU A 71 -4.20 -2.63 -8.78
CA LEU A 71 -3.19 -1.75 -8.19
C LEU A 71 -1.87 -2.49 -8.01
N THR A 72 -0.76 -1.78 -8.26
CA THR A 72 0.56 -2.30 -7.90
C THR A 72 0.65 -2.49 -6.38
N PHE A 73 1.06 -3.68 -5.96
CA PHE A 73 1.13 -4.07 -4.56
C PHE A 73 2.57 -4.36 -4.16
N SER A 74 2.97 -3.84 -3.00
CA SER A 74 4.25 -4.12 -2.38
C SER A 74 4.08 -4.48 -0.91
N ARG A 75 4.90 -5.40 -0.42
CA ARG A 75 4.95 -5.77 1.01
C ARG A 75 6.35 -5.49 1.53
N ILE A 76 6.41 -4.68 2.58
CA ILE A 76 7.64 -4.36 3.30
C ILE A 76 7.53 -5.01 4.68
N GLN A 77 8.39 -5.97 4.95
CA GLN A 77 8.51 -6.57 6.27
C GLN A 77 9.49 -5.73 7.09
N PHE A 78 9.02 -5.11 8.17
CA PHE A 78 9.88 -4.33 9.04
C PHE A 78 10.67 -5.27 9.95
N THR A 79 11.99 -5.09 9.94
CA THR A 79 12.95 -5.83 10.75
C THR A 79 13.91 -4.85 11.45
N PRO A 80 14.59 -5.24 12.53
CA PRO A 80 15.50 -4.35 13.26
C PRO A 80 16.67 -3.82 12.42
N ASP A 81 17.05 -4.55 11.37
CA ASP A 81 18.15 -4.28 10.45
C ASP A 81 17.72 -3.54 9.17
N LEU A 82 16.42 -3.37 8.93
CA LEU A 82 15.90 -2.66 7.75
C LEU A 82 16.37 -1.20 7.75
N MET A 83 17.00 -0.77 6.65
CA MET A 83 17.48 0.61 6.50
C MET A 83 16.48 1.46 5.70
N PRO A 84 16.46 2.80 5.89
CA PRO A 84 15.63 3.70 5.08
C PRO A 84 15.81 3.52 3.56
N ALA A 85 17.04 3.24 3.12
CA ALA A 85 17.36 3.02 1.72
C ALA A 85 16.69 1.75 1.14
N ASP A 86 16.37 0.76 1.99
CA ASP A 86 15.66 -0.45 1.58
C ASP A 86 14.16 -0.21 1.39
N ILE A 87 13.62 0.93 1.88
CA ILE A 87 12.21 1.34 1.74
C ILE A 87 12.07 2.32 0.58
N VAL A 88 12.86 3.38 0.60
CA VAL A 88 12.78 4.48 -0.36
C VAL A 88 13.54 4.11 -1.65
N GLY A 89 14.67 3.43 -1.55
CA GLY A 89 15.52 3.12 -2.70
C GLY A 89 16.90 3.76 -2.59
N THR A 90 17.78 3.42 -3.53
CA THR A 90 19.19 3.82 -3.50
C THR A 90 19.76 3.99 -4.90
N ASN A 91 20.86 4.73 -5.03
CA ASN A 91 21.61 4.79 -6.27
C ASN A 91 22.52 3.56 -6.36
N ILE A 92 22.37 2.78 -7.43
CA ILE A 92 23.22 1.65 -7.76
C ILE A 92 24.17 2.04 -8.90
N ILE A 93 25.35 1.42 -8.94
CA ILE A 93 26.25 1.57 -10.09
C ILE A 93 25.90 0.46 -11.08
N ARG A 94 25.42 0.85 -12.26
CA ARG A 94 25.26 -0.06 -13.40
C ARG A 94 26.47 0.11 -14.32
N GLU A 95 27.01 -1.00 -14.78
CA GLU A 95 28.04 -0.99 -15.83
C GLU A 95 27.38 -1.33 -17.16
N ASP A 96 27.39 -0.38 -18.09
CA ASP A 96 26.99 -0.59 -19.47
C ASP A 96 28.17 -0.27 -20.39
N SER A 97 28.56 -1.25 -21.22
CA SER A 97 29.56 -1.06 -22.26
C SER A 97 30.90 -0.45 -21.76
N GLY A 98 31.31 -0.79 -20.53
CA GLY A 98 32.55 -0.31 -19.89
C GLY A 98 32.46 1.08 -19.24
N ARG A 99 31.28 1.71 -19.19
CA ARG A 99 31.02 2.93 -18.44
C ARG A 99 30.24 2.61 -17.16
N ARG A 100 30.67 3.20 -16.04
CA ARG A 100 29.96 3.14 -14.77
C ARG A 100 29.02 4.32 -14.67
N GLU A 101 27.73 4.05 -14.60
CA GLU A 101 26.68 5.06 -14.44
C GLU A 101 25.95 4.83 -13.12
N PHE A 102 25.58 5.92 -12.44
CA PHE A 102 24.73 5.85 -11.26
C PHE A 102 23.27 5.88 -11.71
N GLU A 103 22.52 4.82 -11.39
CA GLU A 103 21.09 4.69 -11.67
C GLU A 103 20.33 4.62 -10.34
N TYR A 104 19.26 5.40 -10.21
CA TYR A 104 18.40 5.33 -9.02
C TYR A 104 17.47 4.12 -9.12
N GLN A 105 17.59 3.21 -8.16
CA GLN A 105 16.71 2.07 -8.01
C GLN A 105 15.63 2.40 -6.97
N HIS A 106 14.38 2.49 -7.42
CA HIS A 106 13.22 2.72 -6.55
C HIS A 106 13.07 1.59 -5.53
N GLY A 107 12.79 1.96 -4.29
CA GLY A 107 12.46 1.03 -3.24
C GLY A 107 11.00 0.55 -3.31
N PRO A 108 10.63 -0.42 -2.46
CA PRO A 108 9.31 -1.03 -2.42
C PRO A 108 8.17 -0.08 -2.02
N ILE A 109 8.45 1.12 -1.52
CA ILE A 109 7.42 2.13 -1.20
C ILE A 109 6.71 2.68 -2.45
N PHE A 110 7.34 2.56 -3.63
CA PHE A 110 6.81 3.04 -4.90
C PHE A 110 5.80 2.05 -5.52
N ALA A 111 4.74 1.76 -4.77
CA ALA A 111 3.58 1.01 -5.22
C ALA A 111 2.29 1.76 -4.87
N SER A 112 1.22 1.47 -5.60
CA SER A 112 -0.11 2.03 -5.34
C SER A 112 -0.66 1.60 -3.96
N LEU A 113 -0.28 0.40 -3.52
CA LEU A 113 -0.66 -0.17 -2.23
C LEU A 113 0.55 -0.82 -1.56
N VAL A 114 0.87 -0.36 -0.35
CA VAL A 114 2.01 -0.87 0.43
C VAL A 114 1.52 -1.46 1.75
N LEU A 115 1.85 -2.73 1.99
CA LEU A 115 1.69 -3.36 3.30
C LEU A 115 3.01 -3.25 4.07
N ALA A 116 3.07 -2.34 5.04
CA ALA A 116 4.15 -2.26 6.02
C ALA A 116 3.85 -3.19 7.20
N ASP A 117 4.42 -4.39 7.18
CA ASP A 117 4.17 -5.44 8.17
C ASP A 117 5.14 -5.32 9.35
N GLU A 118 4.62 -5.52 10.57
CA GLU A 118 5.38 -5.42 11.83
C GLU A 118 6.20 -4.13 11.99
N VAL A 119 5.62 -2.98 11.61
CA VAL A 119 6.27 -1.65 11.63
C VAL A 119 7.00 -1.32 12.94
N ASN A 120 6.47 -1.82 14.05
CA ASN A 120 7.01 -1.69 15.40
C ASN A 120 8.36 -2.39 15.63
N ARG A 121 8.83 -3.24 14.71
CA ARG A 121 10.14 -3.94 14.80
C ARG A 121 11.31 -3.13 14.28
N ALA A 122 11.08 -2.11 13.46
CA ALA A 122 12.18 -1.30 12.91
C ALA A 122 12.56 -0.15 13.84
N THR A 123 13.75 0.42 13.60
CA THR A 123 14.22 1.61 14.33
C THR A 123 13.35 2.84 14.04
N PRO A 124 13.28 3.83 14.96
CA PRO A 124 12.54 5.08 14.69
C PRO A 124 12.97 5.79 13.41
N LYS A 125 14.27 5.71 13.07
CA LYS A 125 14.84 6.27 11.84
C LYS A 125 14.25 5.60 10.59
N THR A 126 14.11 4.28 10.61
CA THR A 126 13.53 3.50 9.50
C THR A 126 12.03 3.72 9.40
N GLN A 127 11.31 3.87 10.52
CA GLN A 127 9.87 4.16 10.52
C GLN A 127 9.54 5.55 9.97
N SER A 128 10.46 6.50 10.09
CA SER A 128 10.28 7.89 9.63
C SER A 128 10.70 8.11 8.17
N ALA A 129 11.10 7.04 7.47
CA ALA A 129 11.61 7.07 6.10
C ALA A 129 10.48 7.21 5.07
#